data_AF-A0A964QQU4-F1
#
_entry.id   AF-A0A964QQU4-F1
#
_cell.length_a   1.000
_cell.length_b   1.000
_cell.length_c   1.000
_cell.angle_alpha   90.00
_cell.angle_beta   90.00
_cell.angle_gamma   90.00
#
_symmetry.space_group_name_H-M   'P 1'
#
loop_
_entity.id
_entity.type
_entity.pdbx_description
1 polymer ?
#
loop_
_entity_poly.entity_id
_entity_poly.type
_entity_poly.pdbx_seq_one_letter_code
_entity_poly.pdbx_strand_id
1 'polypeptide(L)'
;MNSQLAARFGWDITRGCLTWQLLAFLEFSTQMVKVHRTRSVQLSGNFCFRRRGLQLSSPHLRNNVMKKALLRLALTIALVSTFRLHLAAATGALDIYWVDVEGGAATLITTPAGESILIDSGNPGGRDPGRIHDVASKVAGLKRIDHLITTHLHTDHYGGAAELSQLMPMGSVYDNGIPDQNPDNNPEDRTWLLKIKPYREFKADKRNVIKPGTALPLKQAAKSLPVSIRCLAAKQAVIPPAANVRLAANPACNDALAKEKDTSDNANSIVMLLEMGDFQFFVAGDLTWNTERQLVCPAIMVPQVDVYQVSHHGLDVSNNPLLLRALSPTVSVMSNGTQKGCGAETFATLKSIPSIQAMYQIHRNLRADSQNNTANEHIANFEANCQANYIKLSLEPSAKTYTVSIPATGHKRTFTTK
;
A
#
# COMPACT_ATOMS: atom_id res chain seq x y z
N MET A 1 -17.11 68.25 9.42
CA MET A 1 -17.79 69.04 10.46
C MET A 1 -17.72 68.28 11.76
N ASN A 2 -17.13 68.92 12.79
CA ASN A 2 -17.08 68.55 14.20
C ASN A 2 -16.40 67.22 14.57
N SER A 3 -15.49 67.11 15.53
CA SER A 3 -14.77 68.08 16.39
C SER A 3 -13.91 67.25 17.36
N GLN A 4 -12.66 67.67 17.60
CA GLN A 4 -11.89 67.58 18.86
C GLN A 4 -11.55 66.17 19.41
N LEU A 5 -10.31 65.67 19.53
CA LEU A 5 -9.01 66.22 19.92
C LEU A 5 -8.91 66.65 21.40
N ALA A 6 -8.37 65.77 22.26
CA ALA A 6 -7.50 66.07 23.42
C ALA A 6 -6.93 64.72 23.95
N ALA A 7 -5.62 64.43 23.94
CA ALA A 7 -4.49 65.02 24.68
C ALA A 7 -4.60 64.78 26.20
N ARG A 8 -3.61 64.41 27.01
CA ARG A 8 -2.17 64.02 26.97
C ARG A 8 -1.91 63.40 28.38
N PHE A 9 -0.85 62.64 28.67
CA PHE A 9 0.44 63.14 29.18
C PHE A 9 1.32 61.90 29.50
N GLY A 10 2.61 61.94 29.15
CA GLY A 10 3.59 60.87 29.43
C GLY A 10 4.58 61.22 30.56
N TRP A 11 5.51 60.31 30.85
CA TRP A 11 6.97 60.54 31.00
C TRP A 11 7.73 59.23 31.28
N ASP A 12 9.00 59.19 30.90
CA ASP A 12 9.87 58.03 30.72
C ASP A 12 11.12 58.10 31.66
N ILE A 13 11.82 56.95 31.77
CA ILE A 13 13.23 56.60 31.99
C ILE A 13 13.77 56.11 33.37
N THR A 14 14.27 54.85 33.37
CA THR A 14 15.71 54.48 33.53
C THR A 14 16.00 53.00 33.16
N ARG A 15 16.50 52.83 31.93
CA ARG A 15 17.59 51.95 31.41
C ARG A 15 17.54 50.42 31.57
N GLY A 16 17.53 49.75 30.42
CA GLY A 16 17.96 48.35 30.22
C GLY A 16 17.62 47.82 28.83
N CYS A 17 18.42 48.18 27.82
CA CYS A 17 18.30 47.65 26.45
C CYS A 17 18.37 46.12 26.42
N LEU A 18 17.43 45.49 25.71
CA LEU A 18 17.71 44.33 24.87
C LEU A 18 16.92 44.49 23.57
N THR A 19 17.66 44.85 22.53
CA THR A 19 17.26 44.75 21.13
C THR A 19 17.08 43.29 20.75
N TRP A 20 15.93 42.93 20.19
CA TRP A 20 15.75 41.69 19.43
C TRP A 20 15.21 42.03 18.05
N GLN A 21 16.03 41.79 17.03
CA GLN A 21 15.63 41.74 15.64
C GLN A 21 14.96 40.38 15.40
N LEU A 22 13.71 40.40 14.93
CA LEU A 22 13.08 39.24 14.30
C LEU A 22 12.94 39.56 12.81
N LEU A 23 13.89 39.02 12.05
CA LEU A 23 13.83 38.87 10.60
C LEU A 23 12.81 37.78 10.29
N ALA A 24 11.65 38.16 9.77
CA ALA A 24 10.76 37.25 9.05
C ALA A 24 10.70 37.72 7.60
N PHE A 25 11.42 37.02 6.73
CA PHE A 25 11.26 37.08 5.28
C PHE A 25 10.11 36.15 4.90
N LEU A 26 9.07 36.71 4.29
CA LEU A 26 8.13 36.00 3.42
C LEU A 26 7.62 37.05 2.42
N GLU A 27 8.31 37.15 1.28
CA GLU A 27 7.85 37.90 0.11
C GLU A 27 7.10 36.94 -0.83
N PHE A 28 5.86 37.30 -1.14
CA PHE A 28 5.28 37.13 -2.48
C PHE A 28 4.25 38.25 -2.68
N SER A 29 4.59 39.24 -3.50
CA SER A 29 3.76 39.77 -4.60
C SER A 29 4.12 41.22 -4.98
N THR A 30 4.32 41.38 -6.29
CA THR A 30 3.95 42.52 -7.15
C THR A 30 4.36 43.96 -6.79
N GLN A 31 5.27 44.46 -7.63
CA GLN A 31 5.23 45.78 -8.32
C GLN A 31 5.14 47.10 -7.51
N MET A 32 6.15 47.92 -7.83
CA MET A 32 6.12 49.36 -8.12
C MET A 32 6.43 50.42 -7.02
N VAL A 33 7.55 51.12 -7.30
CA VAL A 33 7.75 52.59 -7.27
C VAL A 33 8.08 53.29 -5.93
N LYS A 34 9.40 53.53 -5.78
CA LYS A 34 10.15 54.80 -5.55
C LYS A 34 9.73 55.82 -4.46
N VAL A 35 10.78 56.19 -3.67
CA VAL A 35 11.22 57.54 -3.21
C VAL A 35 10.55 58.05 -1.90
N HIS A 36 11.17 58.64 -0.85
CA HIS A 36 12.36 59.50 -0.66
C HIS A 36 13.07 59.28 0.72
N ARG A 37 14.33 59.74 0.82
CA ARG A 37 15.13 59.93 2.07
C ARG A 37 14.50 61.01 2.99
N THR A 38 14.63 60.86 4.32
CA THR A 38 15.11 61.93 5.23
C THR A 38 15.46 61.44 6.64
N ARG A 39 16.29 62.25 7.31
CA ARG A 39 17.13 62.01 8.49
C ARG A 39 16.36 61.78 9.79
N SER A 40 16.87 60.90 10.65
CA SER A 40 16.51 60.79 12.07
C SER A 40 17.40 61.67 12.94
N VAL A 41 16.81 62.56 13.73
CA VAL A 41 17.46 63.32 14.81
C VAL A 41 17.09 62.67 16.14
N GLN A 42 18.09 62.51 16.99
CA GLN A 42 18.08 61.75 18.25
C GLN A 42 18.04 62.74 19.43
N LEU A 43 17.10 62.58 20.37
CA LEU A 43 17.10 63.31 21.65
C LEU A 43 16.62 62.39 22.78
N SER A 44 17.40 62.36 23.85
CA SER A 44 17.22 61.57 25.09
C SER A 44 16.92 62.50 26.29
N GLY A 45 16.09 62.07 27.23
CA GLY A 45 15.95 62.64 28.59
C GLY A 45 15.76 61.49 29.60
N ASN A 46 15.65 61.69 30.93
CA ASN A 46 15.43 60.64 31.96
C ASN A 46 14.37 61.04 33.04
N PHE A 47 13.52 60.16 33.65
CA PHE A 47 13.27 59.91 35.12
C PHE A 47 12.03 59.05 35.59
N CYS A 48 12.31 57.97 36.34
CA CYS A 48 11.87 57.50 37.69
C CYS A 48 10.37 57.30 38.11
N PHE A 49 10.01 56.06 38.48
CA PHE A 49 8.78 55.70 39.22
C PHE A 49 9.08 55.20 40.65
N ARG A 50 8.28 55.68 41.61
CA ARG A 50 8.35 55.34 43.05
C ARG A 50 7.73 53.96 43.31
N ARG A 51 8.54 52.97 43.71
CA ARG A 51 8.07 51.66 44.19
C ARG A 51 7.36 51.82 45.55
N ARG A 52 6.06 51.49 45.63
CA ARG A 52 5.44 51.05 46.89
C ARG A 52 5.82 49.58 47.09
N GLY A 53 6.64 49.32 48.10
CA GLY A 53 7.00 47.96 48.49
C GLY A 53 5.84 47.29 49.20
N LEU A 54 5.28 46.24 48.58
CA LEU A 54 4.80 45.09 49.34
C LEU A 54 5.95 44.08 49.37
N GLN A 55 6.66 44.02 50.50
CA GLN A 55 7.57 42.91 50.80
C GLN A 55 6.73 41.67 51.10
N LEU A 56 6.59 40.78 50.12
CA LEU A 56 6.30 39.38 50.39
C LEU A 56 7.60 38.73 50.86
N SER A 57 7.73 38.62 52.18
CA SER A 57 8.76 37.87 52.88
C SER A 57 8.57 36.37 52.65
N SER A 58 9.32 35.81 51.69
CA SER A 58 9.88 34.44 51.74
C SER A 58 10.32 33.99 50.34
N PRO A 59 11.62 33.75 50.10
CA PRO A 59 12.11 33.17 48.84
C PRO A 59 11.60 31.73 48.59
N HIS A 60 11.00 31.06 49.58
CA HIS A 60 10.47 29.70 49.44
C HIS A 60 9.09 29.64 48.75
N LEU A 61 8.23 30.66 48.91
CA LEU A 61 6.86 30.63 48.36
C LEU A 61 6.83 30.87 46.84
N ARG A 62 7.75 31.68 46.31
CA ARG A 62 7.82 32.04 44.87
C ARG A 62 8.23 30.86 43.99
N ASN A 63 9.11 30.00 44.48
CA ASN A 63 9.55 28.79 43.78
C ASN A 63 8.44 27.74 43.67
N ASN A 64 7.57 27.61 44.67
CA ASN A 64 6.50 26.61 44.65
C ASN A 64 5.35 26.98 43.70
N VAL A 65 5.04 28.27 43.55
CA VAL A 65 4.00 28.72 42.60
C VAL A 65 4.47 28.55 41.15
N MET A 66 5.73 28.92 40.86
CA MET A 66 6.31 28.77 39.52
C MET A 66 6.50 27.30 39.13
N LYS A 67 6.94 26.44 40.07
CA LYS A 67 7.01 24.99 39.85
C LYS A 67 5.65 24.38 39.57
N LYS A 68 4.59 24.77 40.31
CA LYS A 68 3.22 24.28 40.07
C LYS A 68 2.65 24.76 38.73
N ALA A 69 2.97 25.99 38.31
CA ALA A 69 2.56 26.51 37.00
C ALA A 69 3.26 25.79 35.84
N LEU A 70 4.57 25.54 35.96
CA LEU A 70 5.35 24.75 34.99
C LEU A 70 4.90 23.29 34.94
N LEU A 71 4.58 22.68 36.09
CA LEU A 71 4.05 21.32 36.15
C LEU A 71 2.68 21.24 35.46
N ARG A 72 1.80 22.22 35.69
CA ARG A 72 0.49 22.29 35.01
C ARG A 72 0.67 22.46 33.52
N LEU A 73 1.53 23.36 33.06
CA LEU A 73 1.81 23.55 31.64
C LEU A 73 2.41 22.30 30.99
N ALA A 74 3.34 21.62 31.66
CA ALA A 74 3.90 20.34 31.19
C ALA A 74 2.83 19.24 31.15
N LEU A 75 1.91 19.20 32.13
CA LEU A 75 0.79 18.27 32.13
C LEU A 75 -0.20 18.57 31.00
N THR A 76 -0.50 19.84 30.72
CA THR A 76 -1.38 20.23 29.60
C THR A 76 -0.72 19.95 28.24
N ILE A 77 0.59 20.19 28.10
CA ILE A 77 1.34 19.83 26.89
C ILE A 77 1.37 18.31 26.72
N ALA A 78 1.57 17.54 27.81
CA ALA A 78 1.48 16.08 27.80
C ALA A 78 0.06 15.59 27.46
N LEU A 79 -0.99 16.27 27.93
CA LEU A 79 -2.39 15.93 27.63
C LEU A 79 -2.75 16.26 26.17
N VAL A 80 -2.28 17.40 25.64
CA VAL A 80 -2.52 17.81 24.23
C VAL A 80 -1.70 16.96 23.27
N SER A 81 -0.48 16.55 23.64
CA SER A 81 0.35 15.63 22.84
C SER A 81 -0.16 14.19 22.88
N THR A 82 -0.69 13.70 24.00
CA THR A 82 -1.39 12.40 24.05
C THR A 82 -2.71 12.41 23.27
N PHE A 83 -3.43 13.54 23.23
CA PHE A 83 -4.64 13.68 22.40
C PHE A 83 -4.32 13.73 20.89
N ARG A 84 -3.17 14.29 20.49
CA ARG A 84 -2.68 14.27 19.09
C ARG A 84 -2.18 12.88 18.68
N LEU A 85 -1.59 12.11 19.60
CA LEU A 85 -1.12 10.74 19.31
C LEU A 85 -2.24 9.70 19.17
N HIS A 86 -3.45 9.99 19.68
CA HIS A 86 -4.63 9.12 19.48
C HIS A 86 -5.39 9.40 18.17
N LEU A 87 -4.98 10.41 17.40
CA LEU A 87 -5.65 10.79 16.14
C LEU A 87 -4.92 10.32 14.88
N ALA A 88 -3.96 9.39 15.00
CA ALA A 88 -3.68 8.46 13.91
C ALA A 88 -4.71 7.32 13.98
N ALA A 89 -5.99 7.68 13.93
CA ALA A 89 -7.05 6.70 13.73
C ALA A 89 -6.78 6.05 12.37
N ALA A 90 -6.89 4.71 12.31
CA ALA A 90 -6.94 3.97 11.05
C ALA A 90 -7.85 4.77 10.11
N THR A 91 -7.35 5.10 8.92
CA THR A 91 -8.07 5.93 7.93
C THR A 91 -9.42 5.33 7.52
N GLY A 92 -9.74 4.12 7.98
CA GLY A 92 -10.90 3.33 7.61
C GLY A 92 -10.82 2.81 6.19
N ALA A 93 -9.72 3.12 5.49
CA ALA A 93 -9.45 2.72 4.12
C ALA A 93 -8.92 1.28 4.08
N LEU A 94 -9.08 0.66 2.92
CA LEU A 94 -8.38 -0.55 2.56
C LEU A 94 -7.25 -0.16 1.61
N ASP A 95 -6.01 -0.47 1.97
CA ASP A 95 -4.86 -0.19 1.11
C ASP A 95 -4.30 -1.48 0.53
N ILE A 96 -3.87 -1.43 -0.74
CA ILE A 96 -3.16 -2.51 -1.44
C ILE A 96 -1.83 -1.94 -1.92
N TYR A 97 -0.74 -2.66 -1.65
CA TYR A 97 0.62 -2.30 -2.02
C TYR A 97 1.20 -3.42 -2.87
N TRP A 98 1.58 -3.11 -4.11
CA TRP A 98 2.41 -3.99 -4.91
C TRP A 98 3.86 -3.62 -4.63
N VAL A 99 4.52 -4.44 -3.83
CA VAL A 99 5.91 -4.22 -3.39
C VAL A 99 6.86 -4.65 -4.50
N ASP A 100 7.90 -3.85 -4.74
CA ASP A 100 8.91 -4.22 -5.72
C ASP A 100 9.82 -5.34 -5.20
N VAL A 101 9.68 -6.51 -5.81
CA VAL A 101 10.53 -7.69 -5.58
C VAL A 101 11.15 -8.20 -6.90
N GLU A 102 11.34 -7.28 -7.87
CA GLU A 102 12.09 -7.48 -9.13
C GLU A 102 11.67 -8.71 -9.96
N GLY A 103 10.37 -8.86 -10.17
CA GLY A 103 9.80 -9.96 -10.95
C GLY A 103 9.41 -11.19 -10.13
N GLY A 104 9.58 -11.16 -8.80
CA GLY A 104 8.75 -11.99 -7.91
C GLY A 104 7.38 -11.37 -7.65
N ALA A 105 6.65 -11.93 -6.69
CA ALA A 105 5.36 -11.39 -6.24
C ALA A 105 5.38 -11.09 -4.74
N ALA A 106 4.89 -9.90 -4.38
CA ALA A 106 4.57 -9.52 -3.01
C ALA A 106 3.50 -8.43 -3.01
N THR A 107 2.29 -8.79 -2.57
CA THR A 107 1.14 -7.88 -2.52
C THR A 107 0.65 -7.77 -1.09
N LEU A 108 0.89 -6.63 -0.46
CA LEU A 108 0.49 -6.36 0.90
C LEU A 108 -0.86 -5.63 0.91
N ILE A 109 -1.77 -6.04 1.77
CA ILE A 109 -3.08 -5.44 1.95
C ILE A 109 -3.26 -5.08 3.42
N THR A 110 -3.74 -3.87 3.70
CA THR A 110 -4.21 -3.48 5.03
C THR A 110 -5.71 -3.30 5.01
N THR A 111 -6.38 -3.97 5.93
CA THR A 111 -7.84 -3.88 6.08
C THR A 111 -8.23 -2.65 6.90
N PRO A 112 -9.50 -2.20 6.83
CA PRO A 112 -9.99 -1.14 7.70
C PRO A 112 -9.87 -1.44 9.20
N ALA A 113 -9.84 -2.72 9.58
CA ALA A 113 -9.62 -3.16 10.96
C ALA A 113 -8.14 -3.16 11.39
N GLY A 114 -7.22 -2.79 10.47
CA GLY A 114 -5.79 -2.76 10.71
C GLY A 114 -5.10 -4.12 10.61
N GLU A 115 -5.78 -5.15 10.10
CA GLU A 115 -5.16 -6.45 9.81
C GLU A 115 -4.40 -6.42 8.48
N SER A 116 -3.34 -7.22 8.43
CA SER A 116 -2.43 -7.33 7.30
C SER A 116 -2.58 -8.67 6.58
N ILE A 117 -2.72 -8.61 5.26
CA ILE A 117 -2.71 -9.78 4.38
C ILE A 117 -1.54 -9.60 3.40
N LEU A 118 -0.59 -10.52 3.40
CA LEU A 118 0.50 -10.57 2.42
C LEU A 118 0.25 -11.74 1.47
N ILE A 119 0.19 -11.47 0.18
CA ILE A 119 0.09 -12.47 -0.88
C ILE A 119 1.45 -12.54 -1.56
N ASP A 120 2.11 -13.69 -1.41
CA ASP A 120 3.49 -13.97 -1.81
C ASP A 120 4.55 -13.07 -1.14
N SER A 121 5.81 -13.49 -1.23
CA SER A 121 6.91 -13.00 -0.41
C SER A 121 8.23 -12.80 -1.16
N GLY A 122 8.21 -12.83 -2.50
CA GLY A 122 9.42 -12.67 -3.31
C GLY A 122 10.44 -13.78 -3.11
N ASN A 123 11.68 -13.49 -3.51
CA ASN A 123 12.85 -14.37 -3.44
C ASN A 123 13.52 -14.34 -2.05
N PRO A 124 14.26 -15.40 -1.67
CA PRO A 124 15.14 -15.35 -0.50
C PRO A 124 16.38 -14.49 -0.77
N GLY A 125 17.24 -14.29 0.24
CA GLY A 125 18.51 -13.56 0.10
C GLY A 125 18.45 -12.10 0.60
N GLY A 126 17.51 -11.77 1.46
CA GLY A 126 17.41 -10.53 2.23
C GLY A 126 16.83 -9.33 1.48
N ARG A 127 17.02 -9.24 0.15
CA ARG A 127 16.51 -8.13 -0.66
C ARG A 127 14.99 -8.01 -0.59
N ASP A 128 14.27 -9.04 -1.04
CA ASP A 128 12.81 -9.00 -1.13
C ASP A 128 12.15 -8.96 0.27
N PRO A 129 12.58 -9.80 1.25
CA PRO A 129 12.09 -9.71 2.62
C PRO A 129 12.31 -8.33 3.24
N GLY A 130 13.47 -7.71 3.01
CA GLY A 130 13.79 -6.37 3.48
C GLY A 130 12.87 -5.31 2.87
N ARG A 131 12.63 -5.36 1.55
CA ARG A 131 11.71 -4.44 0.86
C ARG A 131 10.26 -4.60 1.33
N ILE A 132 9.81 -5.84 1.51
CA ILE A 132 8.47 -6.14 2.04
C ILE A 132 8.34 -5.63 3.47
N HIS A 133 9.33 -5.93 4.33
CA HIS A 133 9.35 -5.45 5.70
C HIS A 133 9.33 -3.91 5.76
N ASP A 134 10.06 -3.23 4.89
CA ASP A 134 10.10 -1.77 4.85
C ASP A 134 8.76 -1.16 4.45
N VAL A 135 8.07 -1.71 3.43
CA VAL A 135 6.71 -1.27 3.09
C VAL A 135 5.75 -1.59 4.24
N ALA A 136 5.80 -2.79 4.82
CA ALA A 136 4.92 -3.18 5.90
C ALA A 136 5.10 -2.30 7.15
N SER A 137 6.33 -2.12 7.62
CA SER A 137 6.62 -1.46 8.90
C SER A 137 6.72 0.06 8.79
N LYS A 138 7.42 0.59 7.77
CA LYS A 138 7.71 2.03 7.64
C LYS A 138 6.61 2.78 6.89
N VAL A 139 5.94 2.12 5.93
CA VAL A 139 4.88 2.75 5.12
C VAL A 139 3.49 2.43 5.68
N ALA A 140 3.17 1.16 5.88
CA ALA A 140 1.86 0.72 6.35
C ALA A 140 1.72 0.72 7.89
N GLY A 141 2.82 0.92 8.63
CA GLY A 141 2.80 0.98 10.09
C GLY A 141 2.48 -0.36 10.78
N LEU A 142 2.63 -1.48 10.06
CA LEU A 142 2.35 -2.81 10.55
C LEU A 142 3.46 -3.32 11.46
N LYS A 143 3.07 -4.09 12.46
CA LYS A 143 4.00 -4.71 13.42
C LYS A 143 4.17 -6.21 13.21
N ARG A 144 3.36 -6.79 12.33
CA ARG A 144 3.28 -8.22 12.03
C ARG A 144 2.56 -8.41 10.70
N ILE A 145 2.63 -9.62 10.15
CA ILE A 145 1.74 -10.08 9.08
C ILE A 145 0.71 -11.00 9.73
N ASP A 146 -0.57 -10.68 9.64
CA ASP A 146 -1.65 -11.47 10.26
C ASP A 146 -1.99 -12.69 9.40
N HIS A 147 -1.98 -12.51 8.07
CA HIS A 147 -2.25 -13.55 7.09
C HIS A 147 -1.20 -13.54 5.98
N LEU A 148 -0.45 -14.62 5.82
CA LEU A 148 0.40 -14.87 4.64
C LEU A 148 -0.30 -15.89 3.75
N ILE A 149 -0.51 -15.55 2.48
CA ILE A 149 -0.99 -16.46 1.44
C ILE A 149 0.16 -16.69 0.47
N THR A 150 0.60 -17.93 0.30
CA THR A 150 1.62 -18.31 -0.68
C THR A 150 0.94 -19.04 -1.81
N THR A 151 0.84 -18.38 -2.97
CA THR A 151 0.01 -18.83 -4.09
C THR A 151 0.45 -20.19 -4.64
N HIS A 152 1.75 -20.38 -4.79
CA HIS A 152 2.41 -21.63 -5.18
C HIS A 152 3.87 -21.59 -4.73
N LEU A 153 4.62 -22.67 -4.95
CA LEU A 153 5.93 -22.89 -4.37
C LEU A 153 7.08 -22.71 -5.39
N HIS A 154 7.00 -21.70 -6.25
CA HIS A 154 8.17 -21.16 -6.93
C HIS A 154 8.91 -20.14 -6.07
N THR A 155 10.23 -20.14 -6.21
CA THR A 155 11.17 -19.44 -5.30
C THR A 155 10.85 -17.97 -5.13
N ASP A 156 10.36 -17.31 -6.17
CA ASP A 156 10.04 -15.89 -6.21
C ASP A 156 8.64 -15.54 -5.67
N HIS A 157 7.93 -16.54 -5.11
CA HIS A 157 6.66 -16.39 -4.41
C HIS A 157 6.78 -16.77 -2.94
N TYR A 158 7.32 -17.96 -2.63
CA TYR A 158 7.41 -18.43 -1.24
C TYR A 158 8.73 -18.05 -0.56
N GLY A 159 9.77 -17.75 -1.35
CA GLY A 159 11.16 -17.83 -0.90
C GLY A 159 11.51 -16.84 0.20
N GLY A 160 10.96 -15.63 0.15
CA GLY A 160 11.23 -14.60 1.15
C GLY A 160 10.52 -14.80 2.50
N ALA A 161 9.52 -15.68 2.60
CA ALA A 161 8.70 -15.80 3.81
C ALA A 161 9.50 -16.18 5.07
N ALA A 162 10.46 -17.10 4.94
CA ALA A 162 11.24 -17.57 6.07
C ALA A 162 12.11 -16.45 6.66
N GLU A 163 12.75 -15.65 5.82
CA GLU A 163 13.57 -14.51 6.23
C GLU A 163 12.71 -13.35 6.74
N LEU A 164 11.56 -13.08 6.10
CA LEU A 164 10.61 -12.07 6.56
C LEU A 164 10.09 -12.38 7.97
N SER A 165 9.88 -13.65 8.30
CA SER A 165 9.47 -14.08 9.65
C SER A 165 10.49 -13.79 10.76
N GLN A 166 11.75 -13.55 10.39
CA GLN A 166 12.81 -13.12 11.31
C GLN A 166 12.79 -11.61 11.53
N LEU A 167 12.22 -10.84 10.59
CA LEU A 167 12.12 -9.38 10.65
C LEU A 167 10.83 -8.93 11.36
N MET A 168 9.74 -9.68 11.21
CA MET A 168 8.47 -9.39 11.88
C MET A 168 7.67 -10.67 12.17
N PRO A 169 6.80 -10.71 13.20
CA PRO A 169 6.00 -11.89 13.52
C PRO A 169 5.01 -12.30 12.42
N MET A 170 4.87 -13.61 12.18
CA MET A 170 3.89 -14.20 11.26
C MET A 170 2.70 -14.82 11.99
N GLY A 171 1.48 -14.45 11.57
CA GLY A 171 0.23 -15.04 12.02
C GLY A 171 -0.11 -16.35 11.30
N SER A 172 -1.24 -16.37 10.60
CA SER A 172 -1.70 -17.54 9.86
C SER A 172 -1.09 -17.59 8.45
N VAL A 173 -0.49 -18.72 8.10
CA VAL A 173 0.00 -19.02 6.76
C VAL A 173 -1.03 -19.89 6.03
N TYR A 174 -1.27 -19.60 4.77
CA TYR A 174 -2.16 -20.31 3.86
C TYR A 174 -1.39 -20.69 2.59
N ASP A 175 -1.35 -21.97 2.27
CA ASP A 175 -0.65 -22.50 1.09
C ASP A 175 -1.42 -23.70 0.48
N ASN A 176 -0.90 -24.25 -0.62
CA ASN A 176 -1.45 -25.43 -1.29
C ASN A 176 -1.14 -26.76 -0.56
N GLY A 177 -0.51 -26.73 0.61
CA GLY A 177 0.12 -27.88 1.24
C GLY A 177 1.43 -28.23 0.55
N ILE A 178 2.47 -28.44 1.35
CA ILE A 178 3.83 -28.69 0.86
C ILE A 178 3.94 -30.16 0.40
N PRO A 179 4.24 -30.43 -0.88
CA PRO A 179 4.44 -31.80 -1.36
C PRO A 179 5.78 -32.39 -0.91
N ASP A 180 5.86 -33.72 -0.92
CA ASP A 180 7.09 -34.47 -0.61
C ASP A 180 8.11 -34.48 -1.76
N GLN A 181 7.69 -34.08 -2.96
CA GLN A 181 8.52 -33.99 -4.17
C GLN A 181 8.36 -32.61 -4.81
N ASN A 182 9.28 -32.27 -5.72
CA ASN A 182 9.22 -31.01 -6.47
C ASN A 182 7.86 -30.90 -7.20
N PRO A 183 7.09 -29.83 -6.96
CA PRO A 183 5.76 -29.67 -7.55
C PRO A 183 5.75 -29.43 -9.07
N ASP A 184 6.91 -29.20 -9.71
CA ASP A 184 7.06 -29.02 -11.16
C ASP A 184 7.13 -30.35 -11.94
N ASN A 185 6.74 -31.47 -11.31
CA ASN A 185 6.87 -32.81 -11.89
C ASN A 185 8.28 -33.13 -12.38
N ASN A 186 9.30 -32.60 -11.69
CA ASN A 186 10.70 -32.91 -11.94
C ASN A 186 11.20 -33.97 -10.94
N PRO A 187 11.16 -35.27 -11.29
CA PRO A 187 11.59 -36.34 -10.39
C PRO A 187 13.11 -36.33 -10.12
N GLU A 188 13.89 -35.59 -10.91
CA GLU A 188 15.34 -35.50 -10.76
C GLU A 188 15.78 -34.46 -9.72
N ASP A 189 14.89 -33.54 -9.31
CA ASP A 189 15.21 -32.55 -8.29
C ASP A 189 15.24 -33.17 -6.88
N ARG A 190 16.40 -33.70 -6.51
CA ARG A 190 16.69 -34.24 -5.17
C ARG A 190 16.88 -33.17 -4.10
N THR A 191 16.88 -31.88 -4.48
CA THR A 191 17.16 -30.76 -3.57
C THR A 191 15.89 -30.06 -3.08
N TRP A 192 14.72 -30.42 -3.60
CA TRP A 192 13.42 -29.85 -3.22
C TRP A 192 13.23 -29.75 -1.70
N LEU A 193 13.39 -30.86 -0.98
CA LEU A 193 13.20 -30.91 0.46
C LEU A 193 14.17 -29.99 1.23
N LEU A 194 15.37 -29.74 0.68
CA LEU A 194 16.33 -28.80 1.25
C LEU A 194 15.91 -27.34 0.98
N LYS A 195 15.46 -27.05 -0.26
CA LYS A 195 15.03 -25.70 -0.68
C LYS A 195 13.77 -25.24 0.06
N ILE A 196 12.81 -26.13 0.29
CA ILE A 196 11.53 -25.78 0.94
C ILE A 196 11.62 -25.77 2.47
N LYS A 197 12.69 -26.35 3.05
CA LYS A 197 12.85 -26.49 4.51
C LYS A 197 12.70 -25.17 5.28
N PRO A 198 13.34 -24.05 4.88
CA PRO A 198 13.16 -22.77 5.60
C PRO A 198 11.70 -22.30 5.61
N TYR A 199 11.00 -22.44 4.48
CA TYR A 199 9.58 -22.11 4.38
C TYR A 199 8.71 -22.99 5.28
N ARG A 200 9.01 -24.30 5.32
CA ARG A 200 8.28 -25.28 6.13
C ARG A 200 8.44 -25.02 7.62
N GLU A 201 9.63 -24.60 8.05
CA GLU A 201 10.01 -24.57 9.46
C GLU A 201 9.93 -23.20 10.14
N PHE A 202 9.76 -22.10 9.38
CA PHE A 202 9.69 -20.78 10.01
C PHE A 202 8.51 -20.67 10.99
N LYS A 203 8.70 -19.85 12.02
CA LYS A 203 7.70 -19.66 13.08
C LYS A 203 6.49 -18.88 12.55
N ALA A 204 5.32 -19.51 12.65
CA ALA A 204 4.02 -18.91 12.39
C ALA A 204 3.03 -19.33 13.48
N ASP A 205 2.02 -18.51 13.76
CA ASP A 205 0.98 -18.87 14.73
C ASP A 205 0.16 -20.08 14.27
N LYS A 206 -0.10 -20.18 12.95
CA LYS A 206 -0.86 -21.28 12.36
C LYS A 206 -0.46 -21.51 10.90
N ARG A 207 -0.52 -22.76 10.44
CA ARG A 207 -0.39 -23.14 9.02
C ARG A 207 -1.67 -23.83 8.55
N ASN A 208 -2.17 -23.45 7.38
CA ASN A 208 -3.44 -23.93 6.84
C ASN A 208 -3.26 -24.30 5.36
N VAL A 209 -3.73 -25.47 4.98
CA VAL A 209 -3.87 -25.83 3.55
C VAL A 209 -5.18 -25.22 3.05
N ILE A 210 -5.09 -24.27 2.13
CA ILE A 210 -6.28 -23.61 1.58
C ILE A 210 -6.99 -24.51 0.56
N LYS A 211 -8.30 -24.35 0.46
CA LYS A 211 -9.14 -25.01 -0.55
C LYS A 211 -10.05 -23.99 -1.22
N PRO A 212 -10.51 -24.22 -2.46
CA PRO A 212 -11.52 -23.38 -3.07
C PRO A 212 -12.73 -23.21 -2.14
N GLY A 213 -13.22 -21.98 -1.99
CA GLY A 213 -14.30 -21.59 -1.08
C GLY A 213 -13.84 -21.16 0.31
N THR A 214 -12.56 -21.34 0.67
CA THR A 214 -12.04 -20.88 1.97
C THR A 214 -12.06 -19.35 2.03
N ALA A 215 -12.76 -18.78 3.02
CA ALA A 215 -12.68 -17.36 3.36
C ALA A 215 -11.72 -17.16 4.54
N LEU A 216 -10.91 -16.11 4.52
CA LEU A 216 -10.06 -15.76 5.65
C LEU A 216 -10.90 -15.16 6.78
N PRO A 217 -10.56 -15.47 8.05
CA PRO A 217 -11.29 -14.95 9.22
C PRO A 217 -10.85 -13.52 9.55
N LEU A 218 -11.21 -12.55 8.70
CA LEU A 218 -10.85 -11.14 8.88
C LEU A 218 -11.70 -10.46 9.96
N LYS A 219 -11.06 -9.66 10.80
CA LYS A 219 -11.71 -8.69 11.69
C LYS A 219 -12.41 -7.62 10.87
N GLN A 220 -13.55 -7.19 11.38
CA GLN A 220 -14.37 -6.16 10.75
C GLN A 220 -14.31 -4.89 11.61
N ALA A 221 -14.13 -3.74 10.97
CA ALA A 221 -14.17 -2.45 11.67
C ALA A 221 -15.64 -2.00 11.78
N ALA A 222 -16.08 -1.64 12.98
CA ALA A 222 -17.50 -1.33 13.26
C ALA A 222 -18.10 -0.18 12.44
N LYS A 223 -17.28 0.67 11.81
CA LYS A 223 -17.69 1.84 11.02
C LYS A 223 -17.25 1.76 9.54
N SER A 224 -16.79 0.60 9.09
CA SER A 224 -16.41 0.36 7.70
C SER A 224 -17.30 -0.71 7.09
N LEU A 225 -17.38 -0.71 5.77
CA LEU A 225 -18.01 -1.82 5.05
C LEU A 225 -17.27 -3.13 5.37
N PRO A 226 -17.98 -4.27 5.44
CA PRO A 226 -17.35 -5.55 5.62
C PRO A 226 -16.33 -5.82 4.52
N VAL A 227 -15.16 -6.33 4.91
CA VAL A 227 -14.12 -6.81 4.00
C VAL A 227 -14.08 -8.33 4.07
N SER A 228 -13.99 -8.98 2.91
CA SER A 228 -13.77 -10.41 2.82
C SER A 228 -12.70 -10.71 1.78
N ILE A 229 -11.99 -11.83 1.97
CA ILE A 229 -11.11 -12.39 0.95
C ILE A 229 -11.29 -13.90 0.92
N ARG A 230 -11.54 -14.46 -0.27
CA ARG A 230 -11.87 -15.88 -0.44
C ARG A 230 -11.10 -16.52 -1.58
N CYS A 231 -10.78 -17.80 -1.40
CA CYS A 231 -10.11 -18.62 -2.39
C CYS A 231 -11.10 -19.07 -3.48
N LEU A 232 -10.82 -18.74 -4.74
CA LEU A 232 -11.62 -19.18 -5.89
C LEU A 232 -11.06 -20.46 -6.52
N ALA A 233 -9.75 -20.66 -6.46
CA ALA A 233 -9.09 -21.84 -6.99
C ALA A 233 -7.81 -22.11 -6.20
N ALA A 234 -7.44 -23.39 -6.12
CA ALA A 234 -6.20 -23.87 -5.52
C ALA A 234 -5.97 -25.31 -6.00
N LYS A 235 -4.72 -25.69 -6.28
CA LYS A 235 -4.35 -27.05 -6.73
C LYS A 235 -5.17 -27.55 -7.92
N GLN A 236 -5.35 -26.69 -8.94
CA GLN A 236 -6.16 -26.95 -10.14
C GLN A 236 -7.65 -27.27 -9.88
N ALA A 237 -8.13 -27.12 -8.63
CA ALA A 237 -9.54 -27.16 -8.31
C ALA A 237 -10.08 -25.73 -8.26
N VAL A 238 -11.29 -25.52 -8.77
CA VAL A 238 -12.01 -24.24 -8.71
C VAL A 238 -13.23 -24.37 -7.80
N ILE A 239 -13.75 -23.25 -7.31
CA ILE A 239 -15.03 -23.23 -6.60
C ILE A 239 -16.11 -23.88 -7.47
N PRO A 240 -17.07 -24.60 -6.87
CA PRO A 240 -18.21 -25.07 -7.63
C PRO A 240 -18.98 -23.87 -8.19
N PRO A 241 -19.68 -24.04 -9.33
CA PRO A 241 -20.68 -23.08 -9.78
C PRO A 241 -21.64 -22.77 -8.63
N ALA A 242 -21.63 -21.53 -8.13
CA ALA A 242 -22.59 -21.10 -7.13
C ALA A 242 -24.01 -21.10 -7.74
N ALA A 243 -25.06 -21.14 -6.90
CA ALA A 243 -26.45 -21.03 -7.38
C ALA A 243 -26.72 -19.75 -8.21
N ASN A 244 -25.83 -18.76 -8.08
CA ASN A 244 -25.83 -17.47 -8.76
C ASN A 244 -24.58 -17.25 -9.64
N VAL A 245 -24.08 -18.29 -10.33
CA VAL A 245 -23.07 -18.07 -11.38
C VAL A 245 -23.52 -16.96 -12.34
N ARG A 246 -22.60 -16.07 -12.70
CA ARG A 246 -22.94 -14.90 -13.53
C ARG A 246 -23.53 -15.31 -14.87
N LEU A 247 -23.03 -16.42 -15.41
CA LEU A 247 -23.54 -17.03 -16.63
C LEU A 247 -23.36 -18.54 -16.56
N ALA A 248 -24.47 -19.29 -16.58
CA ALA A 248 -24.48 -20.75 -16.45
C ALA A 248 -23.87 -21.48 -17.66
N ALA A 249 -23.82 -20.84 -18.82
CA ALA A 249 -23.14 -21.33 -20.02
C ALA A 249 -22.42 -20.17 -20.72
N ASN A 250 -21.10 -20.26 -20.82
CA ASN A 250 -20.27 -19.27 -21.50
C ASN A 250 -20.06 -19.69 -22.97
N PRO A 251 -20.81 -19.11 -23.94
CA PRO A 251 -20.70 -19.50 -25.35
C PRO A 251 -19.30 -19.27 -25.92
N ALA A 252 -18.54 -18.33 -25.35
CA ALA A 252 -17.17 -18.05 -25.77
C ALA A 252 -16.19 -19.21 -25.48
N CYS A 253 -16.59 -20.23 -24.72
CA CYS A 253 -15.77 -21.40 -24.46
C CYS A 253 -15.59 -22.33 -25.68
N ASN A 254 -16.46 -22.23 -26.69
CA ASN A 254 -16.43 -23.08 -27.90
C ASN A 254 -15.32 -22.67 -28.87
N ASP A 255 -15.05 -21.37 -28.99
CA ASP A 255 -14.04 -20.80 -29.89
C ASP A 255 -12.75 -20.41 -29.14
N ALA A 256 -12.56 -20.97 -27.93
CA ALA A 256 -11.47 -20.61 -27.05
C ALA A 256 -10.13 -21.10 -27.60
N LEU A 257 -9.16 -20.18 -27.74
CA LEU A 257 -7.77 -20.56 -28.00
C LEU A 257 -7.26 -21.47 -26.89
N ALA A 258 -6.80 -22.66 -27.28
CA ALA A 258 -6.16 -23.61 -26.38
C ALA A 258 -4.64 -23.37 -26.35
N LYS A 259 -4.03 -23.58 -25.18
CA LYS A 259 -2.59 -23.72 -25.01
C LYS A 259 -2.29 -25.08 -24.42
N GLU A 260 -1.07 -25.56 -24.63
CA GLU A 260 -0.57 -26.78 -23.99
C GLU A 260 -0.77 -26.72 -22.49
N LYS A 261 -1.12 -27.86 -21.89
CA LYS A 261 -1.36 -27.93 -20.46
C LYS A 261 -0.06 -27.66 -19.71
N ASP A 262 -0.08 -26.64 -18.87
CA ASP A 262 1.01 -26.41 -17.92
C ASP A 262 0.97 -27.45 -16.80
N THR A 263 2.11 -28.12 -16.57
CA THR A 263 2.29 -29.15 -15.54
C THR A 263 3.19 -28.71 -14.40
N SER A 264 3.60 -27.44 -14.37
CA SER A 264 4.39 -26.85 -13.29
C SER A 264 3.49 -26.48 -12.10
N ASP A 265 4.10 -26.06 -10.99
CA ASP A 265 3.35 -25.62 -9.81
C ASP A 265 2.55 -24.33 -10.06
N ASN A 266 2.89 -23.56 -11.11
CA ASN A 266 2.10 -22.40 -11.55
C ASN A 266 0.63 -22.75 -11.76
N ALA A 267 0.34 -23.92 -12.35
CA ALA A 267 -1.01 -24.41 -12.58
C ALA A 267 -1.80 -24.65 -11.28
N ASN A 268 -1.11 -24.81 -10.15
CA ASN A 268 -1.70 -25.00 -8.83
C ASN A 268 -1.97 -23.69 -8.07
N SER A 269 -1.60 -22.53 -8.62
CA SER A 269 -1.68 -21.23 -7.95
C SER A 269 -3.02 -20.98 -7.25
N ILE A 270 -2.96 -20.46 -6.03
CA ILE A 270 -4.13 -19.99 -5.28
C ILE A 270 -4.65 -18.71 -5.92
N VAL A 271 -5.95 -18.69 -6.19
CA VAL A 271 -6.68 -17.50 -6.66
C VAL A 271 -7.45 -16.91 -5.51
N MET A 272 -7.26 -15.62 -5.24
CA MET A 272 -7.98 -14.89 -4.21
C MET A 272 -8.83 -13.79 -4.83
N LEU A 273 -10.03 -13.63 -4.29
CA LEU A 273 -10.91 -12.50 -4.55
C LEU A 273 -11.12 -11.75 -3.24
N LEU A 274 -10.74 -10.47 -3.21
CA LEU A 274 -11.03 -9.55 -2.13
C LEU A 274 -12.24 -8.69 -2.49
N GLU A 275 -13.15 -8.52 -1.54
CA GLU A 275 -14.40 -7.78 -1.70
C GLU A 275 -14.59 -6.83 -0.50
N MET A 276 -14.90 -5.56 -0.76
CA MET A 276 -15.36 -4.60 0.25
C MET A 276 -16.41 -3.68 -0.37
N GLY A 277 -17.66 -3.80 0.08
CA GLY A 277 -18.78 -3.18 -0.65
C GLY A 277 -18.88 -3.74 -2.06
N ASP A 278 -19.00 -2.84 -3.04
CA ASP A 278 -19.01 -3.22 -4.47
C ASP A 278 -17.60 -3.40 -5.05
N PHE A 279 -16.56 -2.98 -4.32
CA PHE A 279 -15.19 -3.05 -4.79
C PHE A 279 -14.66 -4.48 -4.79
N GLN A 280 -14.03 -4.86 -5.89
CA GLN A 280 -13.46 -6.20 -6.06
C GLN A 280 -12.03 -6.18 -6.62
N PHE A 281 -11.15 -6.94 -5.97
CA PHE A 281 -9.76 -7.15 -6.37
C PHE A 281 -9.48 -8.64 -6.59
N PHE A 282 -8.99 -8.99 -7.79
CA PHE A 282 -8.64 -10.35 -8.18
C PHE A 282 -7.12 -10.51 -8.34
N VAL A 283 -6.58 -11.57 -7.75
CA VAL A 283 -5.18 -11.98 -7.85
C VAL A 283 -5.07 -13.49 -7.93
N ALA A 284 -4.24 -13.98 -8.86
CA ALA A 284 -4.13 -15.39 -9.20
C ALA A 284 -2.70 -15.96 -9.14
N GLY A 285 -1.75 -15.23 -8.54
CA GLY A 285 -0.34 -15.63 -8.58
C GLY A 285 0.10 -15.85 -10.03
N ASP A 286 0.65 -17.03 -10.31
CA ASP A 286 1.15 -17.41 -11.63
C ASP A 286 0.21 -18.39 -12.34
N LEU A 287 -1.08 -18.38 -12.01
CA LEU A 287 -2.07 -19.28 -12.59
C LEU A 287 -2.00 -19.29 -14.12
N THR A 288 -1.92 -20.50 -14.69
CA THR A 288 -1.70 -20.70 -16.11
C THR A 288 -3.00 -20.75 -16.90
N TRP A 289 -2.86 -20.55 -18.22
CA TRP A 289 -3.94 -20.41 -19.19
C TRP A 289 -5.04 -21.46 -19.06
N ASN A 290 -4.67 -22.73 -18.84
CA ASN A 290 -5.61 -23.84 -18.76
C ASN A 290 -6.43 -23.82 -17.47
N THR A 291 -5.83 -23.42 -16.34
CA THR A 291 -6.55 -23.33 -15.06
C THR A 291 -7.34 -22.03 -14.96
N GLU A 292 -6.82 -20.91 -15.50
CA GLU A 292 -7.58 -19.68 -15.68
C GLU A 292 -8.87 -19.92 -16.47
N ARG A 293 -8.81 -20.74 -17.53
CA ARG A 293 -10.00 -21.12 -18.31
C ARG A 293 -11.06 -21.82 -17.46
N GLN A 294 -10.67 -22.62 -16.47
CA GLN A 294 -11.63 -23.34 -15.62
C GLN A 294 -12.50 -22.40 -14.79
N LEU A 295 -12.04 -21.18 -14.49
CA LEU A 295 -12.83 -20.17 -13.78
C LEU A 295 -14.00 -19.60 -14.61
N VAL A 296 -13.98 -19.82 -15.92
CA VAL A 296 -14.94 -19.22 -16.86
C VAL A 296 -15.57 -20.20 -17.85
N CYS A 297 -15.16 -21.48 -17.82
CA CYS A 297 -15.70 -22.53 -18.66
C CYS A 297 -16.03 -23.79 -17.85
N PRO A 298 -17.23 -24.39 -18.02
CA PRO A 298 -18.28 -24.00 -18.99
C PRO A 298 -19.13 -22.79 -18.54
N ALA A 299 -19.02 -22.36 -17.28
CA ALA A 299 -19.77 -21.26 -16.70
C ALA A 299 -18.85 -20.16 -16.19
N ILE A 300 -19.33 -18.91 -16.14
CA ILE A 300 -18.60 -17.79 -15.56
C ILE A 300 -18.78 -17.82 -14.03
N MET A 301 -17.74 -18.26 -13.31
CA MET A 301 -17.73 -18.38 -11.84
C MET A 301 -17.02 -17.22 -11.14
N VAL A 302 -16.44 -16.29 -11.92
CA VAL A 302 -15.82 -15.08 -11.43
C VAL A 302 -16.75 -13.87 -11.62
N PRO A 303 -16.75 -12.92 -10.69
CA PRO A 303 -17.46 -11.66 -10.87
C PRO A 303 -16.73 -10.74 -11.84
N GLN A 304 -17.34 -9.59 -12.16
CA GLN A 304 -16.58 -8.48 -12.72
C GLN A 304 -15.81 -7.79 -11.61
N VAL A 305 -14.61 -7.28 -11.90
CA VAL A 305 -13.72 -6.71 -10.89
C VAL A 305 -13.30 -5.29 -11.23
N ASP A 306 -12.90 -4.53 -10.21
CA ASP A 306 -12.30 -3.22 -10.39
C ASP A 306 -10.83 -3.34 -10.74
N VAL A 307 -10.12 -4.22 -10.02
CA VAL A 307 -8.68 -4.37 -10.14
C VAL A 307 -8.29 -5.82 -10.38
N TYR A 308 -7.51 -6.01 -11.44
CA TYR A 308 -6.88 -7.28 -11.78
C TYR A 308 -5.37 -7.17 -11.58
N GLN A 309 -4.81 -7.99 -10.70
CA GLN A 309 -3.36 -8.20 -10.70
C GLN A 309 -3.02 -9.18 -11.82
N VAL A 310 -2.16 -8.75 -12.74
CA VAL A 310 -1.78 -9.52 -13.91
C VAL A 310 -1.10 -10.81 -13.48
N SER A 311 -1.70 -11.96 -13.84
CA SER A 311 -1.17 -13.29 -13.55
C SER A 311 0.23 -13.48 -14.13
N HIS A 312 1.07 -14.22 -13.42
CA HIS A 312 2.36 -14.71 -13.92
C HIS A 312 3.28 -13.59 -14.38
N HIS A 313 3.25 -12.47 -13.66
CA HIS A 313 3.99 -11.23 -13.96
C HIS A 313 3.69 -10.65 -15.36
N GLY A 314 2.70 -11.19 -16.05
CA GLY A 314 2.39 -10.89 -17.44
C GLY A 314 3.08 -11.77 -18.49
N LEU A 315 3.43 -13.02 -18.17
CA LEU A 315 3.89 -14.00 -19.16
C LEU A 315 2.72 -14.60 -19.98
N ASP A 316 3.01 -14.97 -21.23
CA ASP A 316 2.01 -15.36 -22.24
C ASP A 316 1.41 -16.76 -22.02
N VAL A 317 1.93 -17.52 -21.05
CA VAL A 317 1.34 -18.80 -20.61
C VAL A 317 0.16 -18.62 -19.65
N SER A 318 -0.23 -17.38 -19.36
CA SER A 318 -1.34 -16.97 -18.50
C SER A 318 -2.17 -15.85 -19.16
N ASN A 319 -3.00 -15.15 -18.40
CA ASN A 319 -3.78 -13.99 -18.86
C ASN A 319 -4.80 -14.34 -19.96
N ASN A 320 -5.48 -15.47 -19.81
CA ASN A 320 -6.46 -15.98 -20.75
C ASN A 320 -7.53 -14.91 -21.13
N PRO A 321 -7.72 -14.59 -22.43
CA PRO A 321 -8.68 -13.57 -22.86
C PRO A 321 -10.12 -13.81 -22.40
N LEU A 322 -10.54 -15.07 -22.23
CA LEU A 322 -11.88 -15.38 -21.70
C LEU A 322 -12.01 -14.97 -20.24
N LEU A 323 -10.96 -15.22 -19.44
CA LEU A 323 -10.92 -14.77 -18.06
C LEU A 323 -10.93 -13.24 -17.99
N LEU A 324 -10.09 -12.57 -18.77
CA LEU A 324 -10.00 -11.10 -18.75
C LEU A 324 -11.29 -10.41 -19.21
N ARG A 325 -11.99 -10.95 -20.22
CA ARG A 325 -13.33 -10.45 -20.61
C ARG A 325 -14.38 -10.74 -19.55
N ALA A 326 -14.30 -11.90 -18.87
CA ALA A 326 -15.20 -12.20 -17.77
C ALA A 326 -14.97 -11.23 -16.61
N LEU A 327 -13.74 -11.09 -16.13
CA LEU A 327 -13.35 -10.15 -15.06
C LEU A 327 -13.66 -8.69 -15.45
N SER A 328 -13.50 -8.33 -16.72
CA SER A 328 -13.70 -6.97 -17.23
C SER A 328 -13.08 -5.91 -16.32
N PRO A 329 -11.78 -5.98 -15.95
CA PRO A 329 -11.19 -5.07 -14.97
C PRO A 329 -11.24 -3.59 -15.42
N THR A 330 -11.33 -2.67 -14.46
CA THR A 330 -11.14 -1.22 -14.68
C THR A 330 -9.65 -0.86 -14.68
N VAL A 331 -8.86 -1.49 -13.81
CA VAL A 331 -7.42 -1.30 -13.70
C VAL A 331 -6.71 -2.65 -13.71
N SER A 332 -5.56 -2.74 -14.39
CA SER A 332 -4.64 -3.86 -14.24
C SER A 332 -3.32 -3.41 -13.63
N VAL A 333 -2.76 -4.18 -12.69
CA VAL A 333 -1.43 -3.94 -12.11
C VAL A 333 -0.54 -5.14 -12.33
N MET A 334 0.63 -4.94 -12.95
CA MET A 334 1.57 -5.99 -13.30
C MET A 334 2.79 -5.96 -12.36
N SER A 335 2.98 -7.03 -11.61
CA SER A 335 4.16 -7.23 -10.74
C SER A 335 5.33 -7.81 -11.53
N ASN A 336 5.77 -7.10 -12.58
CA ASN A 336 6.89 -7.52 -13.42
C ASN A 336 8.25 -7.05 -12.88
N GLY A 337 9.31 -7.67 -13.38
CA GLY A 337 10.68 -7.16 -13.25
C GLY A 337 11.14 -6.49 -14.54
N THR A 338 12.38 -6.00 -14.57
CA THR A 338 12.95 -5.44 -15.80
C THR A 338 13.17 -6.48 -16.90
N GLN A 339 13.29 -7.75 -16.52
CA GLN A 339 13.57 -8.88 -17.41
C GLN A 339 12.49 -9.99 -17.40
N LYS A 340 11.57 -10.01 -16.42
CA LYS A 340 10.48 -11.00 -16.30
C LYS A 340 9.12 -10.31 -16.42
N GLY A 341 8.17 -10.91 -17.14
CA GLY A 341 6.82 -10.37 -17.35
C GLY A 341 6.64 -9.68 -18.70
N CYS A 342 5.63 -8.83 -18.87
CA CYS A 342 5.42 -8.01 -20.07
C CYS A 342 5.43 -8.76 -21.42
N GLY A 343 4.93 -9.99 -21.46
CA GLY A 343 4.80 -10.78 -22.67
C GLY A 343 3.94 -10.09 -23.73
N ALA A 344 4.29 -10.28 -25.00
CA ALA A 344 3.68 -9.54 -26.10
C ALA A 344 2.19 -9.88 -26.26
N GLU A 345 1.82 -11.16 -26.13
CA GLU A 345 0.42 -11.58 -26.23
C GLU A 345 -0.40 -11.07 -25.05
N THR A 346 0.17 -11.13 -23.84
CA THR A 346 -0.45 -10.62 -22.62
C THR A 346 -0.70 -9.12 -22.74
N PHE A 347 0.31 -8.37 -23.17
CA PHE A 347 0.21 -6.91 -23.29
C PHE A 347 -0.83 -6.51 -24.36
N ALA A 348 -0.85 -7.21 -25.49
CA ALA A 348 -1.87 -7.03 -26.52
C ALA A 348 -3.27 -7.37 -26.02
N THR A 349 -3.41 -8.47 -25.27
CA THR A 349 -4.70 -8.90 -24.69
C THR A 349 -5.23 -7.86 -23.70
N LEU A 350 -4.41 -7.39 -22.76
CA LEU A 350 -4.80 -6.35 -21.80
C LEU A 350 -5.26 -5.07 -22.52
N LYS A 351 -4.51 -4.60 -23.54
CA LYS A 351 -4.91 -3.45 -24.36
C LYS A 351 -6.23 -3.64 -25.11
N SER A 352 -6.59 -4.89 -25.42
CA SER A 352 -7.84 -5.20 -26.14
C SER A 352 -9.09 -5.20 -25.26
N ILE A 353 -8.94 -5.19 -23.92
CA ILE A 353 -10.07 -5.19 -22.99
C ILE A 353 -10.63 -3.77 -22.83
N PRO A 354 -11.83 -3.46 -23.34
CA PRO A 354 -12.32 -2.07 -23.39
C PRO A 354 -12.59 -1.45 -22.01
N SER A 355 -12.81 -2.27 -20.98
CA SER A 355 -13.05 -1.79 -19.63
C SER A 355 -11.79 -1.28 -18.92
N ILE A 356 -10.59 -1.66 -19.39
CA ILE A 356 -9.34 -1.24 -18.75
C ILE A 356 -9.08 0.23 -19.08
N GLN A 357 -9.15 1.07 -18.06
CA GLN A 357 -8.88 2.50 -18.15
C GLN A 357 -7.42 2.86 -17.83
N ALA A 358 -6.72 1.99 -17.11
CA ALA A 358 -5.29 2.15 -16.79
C ALA A 358 -4.61 0.79 -16.57
N MET A 359 -3.41 0.68 -17.14
CA MET A 359 -2.48 -0.42 -16.89
C MET A 359 -1.27 0.14 -16.15
N TYR A 360 -0.87 -0.51 -15.06
CA TYR A 360 0.30 -0.15 -14.25
C TYR A 360 1.34 -1.28 -14.23
N GLN A 361 2.61 -0.92 -14.08
CA GLN A 361 3.75 -1.85 -14.04
C GLN A 361 4.70 -1.48 -12.90
N ILE A 362 5.19 -2.49 -12.16
CA ILE A 362 6.22 -2.24 -11.14
C ILE A 362 7.53 -1.81 -11.79
N HIS A 363 7.93 -2.46 -12.89
CA HIS A 363 9.16 -2.15 -13.61
C HIS A 363 8.90 -1.81 -15.07
N ARG A 364 9.77 -0.98 -15.64
CA ARG A 364 9.92 -0.88 -17.09
C ARG A 364 10.50 -2.19 -17.63
N ASN A 365 9.88 -2.76 -18.66
CA ASN A 365 10.49 -3.83 -19.44
C ASN A 365 11.73 -3.30 -20.18
N LEU A 366 12.90 -3.87 -19.89
CA LEU A 366 14.19 -3.52 -20.48
C LEU A 366 14.73 -4.62 -21.41
N ARG A 367 13.92 -5.64 -21.72
CA ARG A 367 14.25 -6.66 -22.72
C ARG A 367 14.21 -6.09 -24.15
N ALA A 368 14.57 -6.93 -25.12
CA ALA A 368 14.48 -6.60 -26.55
C ALA A 368 13.06 -6.20 -27.00
N ASP A 369 12.00 -6.74 -26.37
CA ASP A 369 10.59 -6.40 -26.62
C ASP A 369 10.09 -5.20 -25.77
N SER A 370 10.95 -4.20 -25.59
CA SER A 370 10.72 -3.02 -24.75
C SER A 370 9.52 -2.15 -25.16
N GLN A 371 8.86 -2.41 -26.29
CA GLN A 371 7.58 -1.79 -26.63
C GLN A 371 6.41 -2.23 -25.73
N ASN A 372 6.56 -3.34 -25.01
CA ASN A 372 5.57 -3.88 -24.07
C ASN A 372 5.65 -3.15 -22.71
N ASN A 373 5.52 -1.83 -22.75
CA ASN A 373 5.51 -0.93 -21.60
C ASN A 373 4.23 -0.09 -21.59
N THR A 374 3.74 0.23 -20.40
CA THR A 374 2.66 1.19 -20.21
C THR A 374 3.19 2.61 -20.40
N ALA A 375 2.30 3.61 -20.31
CA ALA A 375 2.74 4.99 -20.22
C ALA A 375 3.70 5.16 -19.02
N ASN A 376 4.72 6.02 -19.15
CA ASN A 376 5.77 6.17 -18.14
C ASN A 376 5.20 6.55 -16.77
N GLU A 377 4.17 7.38 -16.72
CA GLU A 377 3.50 7.78 -15.47
C GLU A 377 2.87 6.60 -14.70
N HIS A 378 2.68 5.44 -15.33
CA HIS A 378 2.14 4.23 -14.72
C HIS A 378 3.22 3.18 -14.37
N ILE A 379 4.50 3.53 -14.50
CA ILE A 379 5.64 2.66 -14.17
C ILE A 379 6.30 3.15 -12.88
N ALA A 380 6.48 2.26 -11.90
CA ALA A 380 7.07 2.63 -10.61
C ALA A 380 8.61 2.70 -10.62
N ASN A 381 9.27 1.83 -11.39
CA ASN A 381 10.72 1.71 -11.45
C ASN A 381 11.19 1.64 -12.92
N PHE A 382 12.13 2.50 -13.30
CA PHE A 382 12.57 2.64 -14.69
C PHE A 382 13.88 1.92 -15.03
N GLU A 383 14.67 1.58 -14.02
CA GLU A 383 16.03 1.10 -14.14
C GLU A 383 16.19 -0.25 -13.45
N ALA A 384 17.17 -1.05 -13.88
CA ALA A 384 17.46 -2.34 -13.26
C ALA A 384 17.92 -2.20 -11.81
N ASN A 385 18.72 -1.18 -11.50
CA ASN A 385 19.09 -0.83 -10.13
C ASN A 385 18.16 0.26 -9.60
N CYS A 386 17.01 -0.15 -9.08
CA CYS A 386 15.95 0.77 -8.67
C CYS A 386 15.94 1.06 -7.17
N GLN A 387 15.11 2.03 -6.77
CA GLN A 387 14.87 2.40 -5.37
C GLN A 387 13.73 1.59 -4.71
N ALA A 388 13.30 0.50 -5.36
CA ALA A 388 12.22 -0.36 -4.90
C ALA A 388 10.88 0.36 -4.67
N ASN A 389 10.50 1.24 -5.59
CA ASN A 389 9.25 1.99 -5.48
C ASN A 389 8.06 1.03 -5.63
N TYR A 390 7.07 1.17 -4.75
CA TYR A 390 5.83 0.40 -4.79
C TYR A 390 4.71 1.17 -5.52
N ILE A 391 3.72 0.43 -6.00
CA ILE A 391 2.42 0.98 -6.42
C ILE A 391 1.46 0.82 -5.23
N LYS A 392 0.67 1.85 -4.94
CA LYS A 392 -0.36 1.81 -3.90
C LYS A 392 -1.74 2.08 -4.46
N LEU A 393 -2.70 1.23 -4.12
CA LEU A 393 -4.13 1.53 -4.20
C LEU A 393 -4.64 1.86 -2.79
N SER A 394 -5.49 2.88 -2.69
CA SER A 394 -6.24 3.20 -1.49
C SER A 394 -7.73 3.27 -1.82
N LEU A 395 -8.52 2.39 -1.21
CA LEU A 395 -9.98 2.32 -1.33
C LEU A 395 -10.60 3.11 -0.19
N GLU A 396 -11.48 4.05 -0.52
CA GLU A 396 -12.18 4.85 0.49
C GLU A 396 -13.08 3.98 1.38
N PRO A 397 -13.36 4.39 2.63
CA PRO A 397 -14.25 3.64 3.53
C PRO A 397 -15.64 3.34 2.95
N SER A 398 -16.13 4.19 2.04
CA SER A 398 -17.40 4.03 1.32
C SER A 398 -17.37 2.95 0.22
N ALA A 399 -16.17 2.52 -0.15
CA ALA A 399 -15.86 1.67 -1.31
C ALA A 399 -16.40 2.16 -2.65
N LYS A 400 -16.75 3.45 -2.80
CA LYS A 400 -17.28 4.02 -4.06
C LYS A 400 -16.20 4.50 -5.01
N THR A 401 -15.02 4.81 -4.48
CA THR A 401 -13.87 5.27 -5.24
C THR A 401 -12.60 4.68 -4.66
N TYR A 402 -11.62 4.46 -5.53
CA TYR A 402 -10.27 4.06 -5.15
C TYR A 402 -9.24 4.84 -5.95
N THR A 403 -8.10 5.10 -5.33
CA THR A 403 -6.99 5.85 -5.95
C THR A 403 -5.79 4.96 -6.10
N VAL A 404 -5.29 4.82 -7.33
CA VAL A 404 -4.01 4.17 -7.62
C VAL A 404 -2.93 5.24 -7.74
N SER A 405 -1.80 5.01 -7.08
CA SER A 405 -0.72 5.98 -6.94
C SER A 405 0.66 5.34 -7.03
N ILE A 406 1.62 6.13 -7.50
CA ILE A 406 3.05 5.83 -7.46
C ILE A 406 3.70 6.95 -6.66
N PRO A 407 3.87 6.78 -5.34
CA PRO A 407 4.31 7.88 -4.47
C PRO A 407 5.65 8.50 -4.90
N ALA A 408 6.57 7.69 -5.43
CA ALA A 408 7.89 8.14 -5.86
C ALA A 408 7.86 9.16 -7.01
N THR A 409 6.84 9.10 -7.88
CA THR A 409 6.67 10.05 -9.00
C THR A 409 5.59 11.09 -8.75
N GLY A 410 4.88 10.98 -7.61
CA GLY A 410 3.71 11.81 -7.31
C GLY A 410 2.47 11.46 -8.13
N HIS A 411 2.52 10.44 -9.01
CA HIS A 411 1.38 10.02 -9.82
C HIS A 411 0.22 9.54 -8.95
N LYS A 412 -0.99 9.99 -9.28
CA LYS A 412 -2.25 9.58 -8.65
C LYS A 412 -3.37 9.62 -9.67
N ARG A 413 -4.21 8.59 -9.70
CA ARG A 413 -5.45 8.57 -10.47
C ARG A 413 -6.55 7.89 -9.68
N THR A 414 -7.70 8.55 -9.58
CA THR A 414 -8.89 8.05 -8.89
C THR A 414 -9.85 7.44 -9.90
N PHE A 415 -10.45 6.32 -9.52
CA PHE A 415 -11.43 5.56 -10.29
C PHE A 415 -12.70 5.39 -9.46
N THR A 416 -13.81 5.19 -10.15
CA THR A 416 -15.09 4.82 -9.54
C THR A 416 -15.19 3.31 -9.48
N THR A 417 -15.59 2.79 -8.33
CA THR A 417 -15.94 1.37 -8.17
C THR A 417 -17.16 1.05 -9.03
N LYS A 418 -17.18 -0.14 -9.64
CA LYS A 418 -18.24 -0.57 -10.56
C LYS A 418 -19.63 -0.70 -9.95
#